data_AF-A0A2H8TIS3-F1
#
_entry.id   AF-A0A2H8TIS3-F1
#
_cell.length_a   1.000
_cell.length_b   1.000
_cell.length_c   1.000
_cell.angle_alpha   90.00
_cell.angle_beta   90.00
_cell.angle_gamma   90.00
#
_symmetry.space_group_name_H-M   'P 1'
#
loop_
_entity.id
_entity.type
_entity.pdbx_description
1 polymer ?
#
loop_
_entity_poly.entity_id
_entity_poly.type
_entity_poly.pdbx_seq_one_letter_code
_entity_poly.pdbx_strand_id
1 'polypeptide(L)'
;VVGMDIDPDSISIARQNLQHYYSNPVPGMPISVRFPYNVSFIKGNYVLKCDSLLARETRKYDVILCFSVTKWIHLNWGDDGLKLAFQRMYAQLQPGGVLVVEHQPWKSYGRRKALTKTIWK
;
A
#
# COMPACT_ATOMS: atom_id res chain seq x y z
N VAL A 1 -11.45 2.01 4.47
CA VAL A 1 -10.23 1.31 4.01
C VAL A 1 -9.75 1.91 2.70
N VAL A 2 -8.46 2.15 2.55
CA VAL A 2 -7.84 2.61 1.30
C VAL A 2 -6.77 1.60 0.90
N GLY A 3 -6.91 1.00 -0.27
CA GLY A 3 -5.88 0.15 -0.89
C GLY A 3 -5.06 0.95 -1.90
N MET A 4 -3.76 0.70 -1.96
CA MET A 4 -2.87 1.29 -2.97
C MET A 4 -2.01 0.20 -3.60
N ASP A 5 -1.91 0.25 -4.93
CA ASP A 5 -1.04 -0.63 -5.71
C ASP A 5 -0.42 0.15 -6.87
N ILE A 6 0.79 -0.23 -7.26
CA ILE A 6 1.49 0.35 -8.41
C ILE A 6 0.97 -0.25 -9.72
N ASP A 7 0.49 -1.48 -9.68
CA ASP A 7 -0.04 -2.21 -10.82
C ASP A 7 -1.47 -1.75 -11.16
N PRO A 8 -1.70 -1.13 -12.34
CA PRO A 8 -3.02 -0.70 -12.75
C PRO A 8 -4.03 -1.84 -12.91
N ASP A 9 -3.58 -3.06 -13.26
CA ASP A 9 -4.47 -4.19 -13.51
C ASP A 9 -5.06 -4.70 -12.20
N SER A 10 -4.23 -4.87 -11.17
CA SER A 10 -4.67 -5.18 -9.81
C SER A 10 -5.69 -4.17 -9.27
N ILE A 11 -5.47 -2.86 -9.50
CA ILE A 11 -6.42 -1.81 -9.12
C ILE A 11 -7.74 -1.92 -9.90
N SER A 12 -7.68 -2.22 -11.20
CA SER A 12 -8.87 -2.42 -12.03
C SER A 12 -9.72 -3.57 -11.50
N ILE A 13 -9.08 -4.73 -11.25
CA ILE A 13 -9.73 -5.92 -10.70
C ILE A 13 -10.35 -5.63 -9.33
N ALA A 14 -9.63 -4.95 -8.43
CA ALA A 14 -10.13 -4.62 -7.11
C ALA A 14 -11.39 -3.71 -7.17
N ARG A 15 -11.39 -2.73 -8.07
CA ARG A 15 -12.57 -1.86 -8.29
C ARG A 15 -13.73 -2.62 -8.92
N GLN A 16 -13.47 -3.51 -9.88
CA GLN A 16 -14.51 -4.36 -10.47
C GLN A 16 -15.12 -5.30 -9.41
N ASN A 17 -14.32 -5.86 -8.52
CA ASN A 17 -14.81 -6.68 -7.41
C ASN A 17 -15.71 -5.88 -6.47
N LEU A 18 -15.42 -4.59 -6.24
CA LEU A 18 -16.34 -3.74 -5.47
C LEU A 18 -17.67 -3.50 -6.19
N GLN A 19 -17.68 -3.39 -7.53
CA GLN A 19 -18.92 -3.14 -8.30
C GLN A 19 -20.02 -4.15 -7.99
N HIS A 20 -19.65 -5.43 -7.78
CA HIS A 20 -20.59 -6.50 -7.42
C HIS A 20 -21.41 -6.17 -6.15
N TYR A 21 -20.81 -5.46 -5.19
CA TYR A 21 -21.44 -5.19 -3.89
C TYR A 21 -22.30 -3.93 -3.84
N TYR A 22 -22.25 -3.07 -4.86
CA TYR A 22 -23.12 -1.88 -4.90
C TYR A 22 -24.59 -2.24 -5.13
N SER A 23 -24.86 -3.40 -5.74
CA SER A 23 -26.22 -3.88 -6.01
C SER A 23 -26.92 -4.48 -4.79
N ASN A 24 -26.19 -4.78 -3.71
CA ASN A 24 -26.71 -5.48 -2.51
C ASN A 24 -26.26 -4.79 -1.21
N PRO A 25 -26.82 -3.63 -0.87
CA PRO A 25 -26.35 -2.88 0.28
C PRO A 25 -26.83 -3.54 1.61
N VAL A 26 -25.97 -3.64 2.64
CA VAL A 26 -26.25 -4.20 4.01
C VAL A 26 -27.11 -3.31 4.98
N PRO A 27 -28.42 -3.56 5.21
CA PRO A 27 -29.33 -2.59 5.86
C PRO A 27 -28.83 -2.00 7.20
N GLY A 28 -29.21 -0.75 7.50
CA GLY A 28 -29.06 -0.16 8.84
C GLY A 28 -27.83 0.73 9.11
N MET A 29 -26.96 1.00 8.12
CA MET A 29 -25.87 1.98 8.24
C MET A 29 -25.95 3.12 7.21
N PRO A 30 -25.51 4.34 7.56
CA PRO A 30 -25.33 5.44 6.60
C PRO A 30 -24.45 5.01 5.43
N ILE A 31 -24.81 5.44 4.22
CA ILE A 31 -24.16 5.00 2.98
C ILE A 31 -22.64 5.24 3.03
N SER A 32 -22.19 6.39 3.54
CA SER A 32 -20.77 6.78 3.55
C SER A 32 -19.85 5.91 4.42
N VAL A 33 -20.38 5.26 5.47
CA VAL A 33 -19.58 4.43 6.39
C VAL A 33 -19.74 2.92 6.12
N ARG A 34 -20.63 2.58 5.18
CA ARG A 34 -21.02 1.21 4.86
C ARG A 34 -20.21 0.66 3.69
N PHE A 35 -19.94 -0.63 3.74
CA PHE A 35 -19.38 -1.35 2.60
C PHE A 35 -20.41 -1.40 1.45
N PRO A 36 -20.01 -1.17 0.18
CA PRO A 36 -18.64 -0.97 -0.31
C PRO A 36 -18.13 0.48 -0.30
N TYR A 37 -18.96 1.47 0.03
CA TYR A 37 -18.63 2.91 -0.05
C TYR A 37 -17.51 3.36 0.89
N ASN A 38 -17.24 2.62 1.97
CA ASN A 38 -16.13 2.88 2.89
C ASN A 38 -14.79 2.26 2.43
N VAL A 39 -14.72 1.69 1.22
CA VAL A 39 -13.50 1.11 0.61
C VAL A 39 -13.15 1.83 -0.68
N SER A 40 -11.88 2.18 -0.87
CA SER A 40 -11.39 2.79 -2.11
C SER A 40 -10.02 2.23 -2.50
N PHE A 41 -9.70 2.29 -3.79
CA PHE A 41 -8.43 1.82 -4.34
C PHE A 41 -7.76 2.91 -5.17
N ILE A 42 -6.45 3.12 -4.96
CA ILE A 42 -5.64 4.16 -5.60
C ILE A 42 -4.49 3.50 -6.37
N LYS A 43 -4.33 3.82 -7.64
CA LYS A 43 -3.12 3.48 -8.39
C LYS A 43 -2.01 4.45 -8.01
N GLY A 44 -0.87 3.95 -7.53
CA GLY A 44 0.29 4.77 -7.23
C GLY A 44 1.46 3.98 -6.69
N ASN A 45 2.66 4.52 -6.88
CA ASN A 45 3.84 4.03 -6.17
C ASN A 45 3.82 4.56 -4.73
N TYR A 46 3.92 3.64 -3.76
CA TYR A 46 3.97 4.01 -2.35
C TYR A 46 5.33 4.63 -1.96
N VAL A 47 6.42 4.26 -2.64
CA VAL A 47 7.74 4.86 -2.42
C VAL A 47 7.74 6.27 -3.02
N LEU A 48 8.01 7.27 -2.16
CA LEU A 48 8.07 8.67 -2.57
C LEU A 48 9.33 8.93 -3.41
N LYS A 49 9.28 9.99 -4.22
CA LYS A 49 10.41 10.38 -5.07
C LYS A 49 11.51 11.14 -4.30
N CYS A 50 11.15 11.80 -3.20
CA CYS A 50 12.06 12.62 -2.40
C CYS A 50 11.45 12.98 -1.03
N ASP A 51 12.32 13.42 -0.11
CA ASP A 51 11.97 13.75 1.28
C ASP A 51 11.00 14.94 1.41
N SER A 52 10.99 15.86 0.44
CA SER A 52 10.05 16.99 0.47
C SER A 52 8.60 16.53 0.32
N LEU A 53 8.34 15.40 -0.34
CA LEU A 53 7.01 14.79 -0.38
C LEU A 53 6.68 14.10 0.96
N LEU A 54 7.68 13.53 1.63
CA LEU A 54 7.50 12.91 2.95
C LEU A 54 7.09 13.94 4.00
N ALA A 55 7.71 15.13 3.98
CA ALA A 55 7.38 16.23 4.88
C ALA A 55 5.93 16.75 4.73
N ARG A 56 5.26 16.43 3.61
CA ARG A 56 3.86 16.79 3.34
C ARG A 56 2.87 15.71 3.79
N GLU A 57 3.35 14.56 4.25
CA GLU A 57 2.47 13.53 4.78
C GLU A 57 1.91 13.94 6.14
N THR A 58 0.67 13.53 6.36
CA THR A 58 -0.06 13.83 7.58
C THR A 58 -0.65 12.55 8.14
N ARG A 59 -0.93 12.55 9.43
CA ARG A 59 -1.60 11.45 10.12
C ARG A 59 -2.99 11.23 9.52
N LYS A 60 -3.27 9.99 9.13
CA LYS A 60 -4.46 9.60 8.36
C LYS A 60 -5.04 8.27 8.80
N TYR A 61 -4.22 7.36 9.32
CA TYR A 61 -4.60 5.96 9.54
C TYR A 61 -4.31 5.50 10.96
N ASP A 62 -5.23 4.72 11.52
CA ASP A 62 -5.02 4.01 12.77
C ASP A 62 -4.25 2.70 12.55
N VAL A 63 -4.41 2.09 11.37
CA VAL A 63 -3.74 0.85 10.99
C VAL A 63 -3.24 0.96 9.55
N ILE A 64 -1.98 0.56 9.33
CA ILE A 64 -1.40 0.36 8.00
C ILE A 64 -0.99 -1.09 7.85
N LEU A 65 -1.41 -1.71 6.74
CA LEU A 65 -1.06 -3.08 6.38
C LEU A 65 0.01 -3.05 5.29
N CYS A 66 1.16 -3.65 5.56
CA CYS A 66 2.29 -3.76 4.63
C CYS A 66 2.62 -5.23 4.43
N PHE A 67 1.80 -5.92 3.63
CA PHE A 67 1.89 -7.37 3.47
C PHE A 67 2.50 -7.74 2.15
N SER A 68 3.55 -8.57 2.19
CA SER A 68 4.17 -9.14 1.00
C SER A 68 4.62 -8.10 -0.06
N VAL A 69 5.01 -6.90 0.36
CA VAL A 69 5.51 -5.84 -0.54
C VAL A 69 6.95 -5.38 -0.23
N THR A 70 7.47 -5.63 0.97
CA THR A 70 8.78 -5.10 1.41
C THR A 70 9.93 -5.55 0.51
N LYS A 71 9.94 -6.81 0.06
CA LYS A 71 10.93 -7.31 -0.91
C LYS A 71 10.88 -6.55 -2.23
N TRP A 72 9.69 -6.31 -2.75
CA TRP A 72 9.54 -5.63 -4.05
C TRP A 72 9.96 -4.18 -3.96
N ILE A 73 9.67 -3.52 -2.83
CA ILE A 73 10.18 -2.18 -2.57
C ILE A 73 11.71 -2.19 -2.54
N HIS A 74 12.30 -3.08 -1.75
CA HIS A 74 13.74 -3.19 -1.59
C HIS A 74 14.44 -3.47 -2.94
N LEU A 75 13.95 -4.43 -3.73
CA LEU A 75 14.57 -4.76 -5.01
C LEU A 75 14.51 -3.62 -6.04
N ASN A 76 13.49 -2.76 -6.01
CA ASN A 76 13.32 -1.71 -7.02
C ASN A 76 13.89 -0.34 -6.59
N TRP A 77 13.97 -0.07 -5.29
CA TRP A 77 14.40 1.24 -4.76
C TRP A 77 15.48 1.15 -3.68
N GLY A 78 16.06 -0.03 -3.47
CA GLY A 78 17.13 -0.25 -2.50
C GLY A 78 16.68 -0.04 -1.05
N ASP A 79 17.67 0.02 -0.16
CA ASP A 79 17.45 0.33 1.26
C ASP A 79 16.81 1.70 1.46
N ASP A 80 17.18 2.69 0.64
CA ASP A 80 16.67 4.06 0.77
C ASP A 80 15.18 4.12 0.47
N GLY A 81 14.71 3.45 -0.58
CA GLY A 81 13.27 3.35 -0.87
C GLY A 81 12.50 2.59 0.20
N LEU A 82 13.09 1.54 0.78
CA LEU A 82 12.47 0.80 1.87
C LEU A 82 12.37 1.63 3.15
N LYS A 83 13.43 2.35 3.53
CA LYS A 83 13.44 3.29 4.65
C LYS A 83 12.42 4.40 4.45
N LEU A 84 12.39 5.00 3.26
CA LEU A 84 11.46 6.08 2.91
C LEU A 84 10.00 5.60 2.97
N ALA A 85 9.73 4.37 2.54
CA ALA A 85 8.41 3.76 2.68
C ALA A 85 8.01 3.60 4.16
N PHE A 86 8.90 3.11 5.02
CA PHE A 86 8.61 3.01 6.45
C PHE A 86 8.45 4.36 7.14
N GLN A 87 9.26 5.36 6.78
CA GLN A 87 9.10 6.74 7.26
C GLN A 87 7.74 7.31 6.85
N ARG A 88 7.31 7.07 5.61
CA ARG A 88 5.98 7.45 5.13
C ARG A 88 4.86 6.80 5.94
N MET A 89 4.96 5.50 6.19
CA MET A 89 3.97 4.77 7.00
C MET A 89 3.88 5.37 8.40
N TYR A 90 5.02 5.63 9.04
CA TYR A 90 5.09 6.25 10.36
C TYR A 90 4.44 7.65 10.37
N ALA A 91 4.76 8.50 9.39
CA ALA A 91 4.18 9.84 9.28
C ALA A 91 2.65 9.83 9.07
N GLN A 92 2.13 8.76 8.46
CA GLN A 92 0.72 8.58 8.19
C GLN A 92 -0.07 7.95 9.35
N LEU A 93 0.61 7.36 10.34
CA LEU A 93 -0.06 6.76 11.50
C LEU A 93 -0.47 7.80 12.54
N GLN A 94 -1.65 7.61 13.12
CA GLN A 94 -2.10 8.32 14.31
C GLN A 94 -1.24 7.92 15.54
N PRO A 95 -1.18 8.75 16.60
CA PRO A 95 -0.59 8.32 17.86
C PRO A 95 -1.29 7.05 18.37
N GLY A 96 -0.51 6.00 18.68
CA GLY A 96 -1.05 4.69 19.05
C GLY A 96 -1.49 3.81 17.86
N GLY A 97 -1.35 4.30 16.64
CA GLY A 97 -1.61 3.52 15.44
C GLY A 97 -0.62 2.36 15.23
N VAL A 98 -1.05 1.35 14.48
CA VAL A 98 -0.33 0.08 14.33
C VAL A 98 0.09 -0.14 12.88
N LEU A 99 1.38 -0.38 12.68
CA LEU A 99 1.91 -0.92 11.43
C LEU A 99 2.00 -2.45 11.54
N VAL A 100 1.32 -3.16 10.65
CA VAL A 100 1.43 -4.63 10.55
C VAL A 100 2.21 -4.98 9.29
N VAL A 101 3.34 -5.67 9.47
CA VAL A 101 4.26 -6.02 8.37
C VAL A 101 4.34 -7.53 8.20
N GLU A 102 4.17 -7.99 6.97
CA GLU A 102 4.52 -9.35 6.55
C GLU A 102 5.67 -9.24 5.53
N HIS A 103 6.89 -9.53 5.98
CA HIS A 103 8.07 -9.47 5.12
C HIS A 103 8.34 -10.82 4.45
N GLN A 104 8.87 -10.80 3.23
CA GLN A 104 9.30 -12.03 2.58
C GLN A 104 10.72 -12.43 2.99
N PRO A 105 11.02 -13.74 3.15
CA PRO A 105 12.35 -14.21 3.52
C PRO A 105 13.42 -13.82 2.49
N TRP A 106 14.63 -13.49 2.98
CA TRP A 106 15.79 -13.12 2.15
C TRP A 106 16.12 -14.15 1.06
N LYS A 107 16.03 -15.45 1.38
CA LYS A 107 16.23 -16.54 0.41
C LYS A 107 15.37 -16.41 -0.85
N SER A 108 14.23 -15.71 -0.78
CA SER A 108 13.34 -15.46 -1.93
C SER A 108 13.78 -14.32 -2.85
N TYR A 109 14.74 -13.48 -2.43
CA TYR A 109 15.26 -12.34 -3.21
C TYR A 109 16.12 -12.81 -4.38
N GLY A 110 16.98 -13.81 -4.15
CA GLY A 110 17.91 -14.31 -5.16
C GLY A 110 17.23 -14.88 -6.42
N ARG A 111 15.99 -15.35 -6.33
CA ARG A 111 15.19 -15.85 -7.46
C ARG A 111 14.63 -14.74 -8.35
N ARG A 112 14.59 -13.50 -7.86
CA ARG A 112 13.92 -12.37 -8.53
C ARG A 112 14.87 -11.22 -8.87
N LYS A 113 16.15 -11.27 -8.46
CA LYS A 113 17.17 -10.23 -8.69
C LYS A 113 17.48 -9.92 -10.17
N ALA A 114 17.03 -10.76 -11.10
CA ALA A 114 17.28 -10.60 -12.54
C ALA A 114 16.01 -10.23 -13.34
N LEU A 115 14.89 -9.90 -12.69
CA LEU A 115 13.64 -9.61 -13.41
C LEU A 115 13.73 -8.39 -14.33
N THR A 116 14.48 -7.35 -13.94
CA THR A 116 14.70 -6.16 -14.75
C THR A 116 16.12 -5.63 -14.56
N LYS A 117 16.65 -4.91 -15.57
CA LYS A 117 17.98 -4.27 -15.51
C LYS A 117 18.07 -3.17 -14.42
N THR A 118 16.93 -2.72 -13.91
CA THR A 118 16.76 -1.65 -12.92
C THR A 118 16.67 -2.15 -11.48
N ILE A 119 16.75 -3.46 -11.24
CA ILE A 119 16.82 -3.98 -9.86
C ILE A 119 18.11 -3.47 -9.21
N TRP A 120 17.97 -2.84 -8.05
CA TRP A 120 19.07 -2.27 -7.28
C TRP A 120 20.07 -3.39 -6.94
N LYS A 121 21.35 -3.14 -7.22
CA LYS A 121 22.44 -4.09 -6.98
C LYS A 121 23.08 -3.88 -5.63
#